data_AF-A0AAW3KEI9-F1
#
_entry.id   AF-A0AAW3KEI9-F1
#
_cell.length_a   1.000
_cell.length_b   1.000
_cell.length_c   1.000
_cell.angle_alpha   90.00
_cell.angle_beta   90.00
_cell.angle_gamma   90.00
#
_symmetry.space_group_name_H-M   'P 1'
#
loop_
_entity.id
_entity.type
_entity.pdbx_description
1 polymer ?
#
loop_
_entity_poly.entity_id
_entity_poly.type
_entity_poly.pdbx_seq_one_letter_code
_entity_poly.pdbx_strand_id
1 'polypeptide(L)'
;MISVPPLQGMSLSRSFDGYIRITFDAFSSLDFPQRLIWEDPALCEELVQDDIPAFNAGYCEWATEELPDQVSVGWAWFRSEDGHTLLAPGGINTNVMLVAAGFHDLGFHKTHELLQSWLTGEQWQPEATAWNGGRPWPRMT
;
A
#
# COMPACT_ATOMS: atom_id res chain seq x y z
N MET A 1 -16.21 -7.25 27.73
CA MET A 1 -15.17 -6.46 27.06
C MET A 1 -13.90 -7.26 27.12
N ILE A 2 -13.48 -7.88 26.01
CA ILE A 2 -12.19 -8.57 25.95
C ILE A 2 -11.16 -7.49 25.67
N SER A 3 -10.30 -7.21 26.65
CA SER A 3 -9.17 -6.32 26.48
C SER A 3 -8.17 -7.03 25.57
N VAL A 4 -8.04 -6.56 24.33
CA VAL A 4 -6.92 -6.96 23.47
C VAL A 4 -5.66 -6.39 24.14
N PRO A 5 -4.64 -7.21 24.48
CA PRO A 5 -3.43 -6.68 25.06
C PRO A 5 -2.77 -5.72 24.05
N PRO A 6 -2.14 -4.62 24.50
CA PRO A 6 -1.32 -3.81 23.61
C PRO A 6 -0.25 -4.68 22.97
N LEU A 7 0.15 -4.37 21.73
CA LEU A 7 1.21 -5.00 20.94
C LEU A 7 2.60 -4.87 21.62
N GLN A 8 2.74 -5.36 22.85
CA GLN A 8 3.97 -5.35 23.63
C GLN A 8 4.84 -6.53 23.19
N GLY A 9 5.77 -6.24 22.27
CA GLY A 9 6.90 -7.12 21.98
C GLY A 9 7.31 -7.27 20.52
N MET A 10 6.56 -6.69 19.56
CA MET A 10 7.01 -6.69 18.17
C MET A 10 7.92 -5.49 17.93
N SER A 11 9.23 -5.74 17.89
CA SER A 11 10.14 -4.78 17.30
C SER A 11 9.85 -4.75 15.79
N LEU A 12 9.29 -3.65 15.28
CA LEU A 12 9.21 -3.38 13.84
C LEU A 12 10.61 -3.07 13.32
N SER A 13 11.52 -4.01 13.48
CA SER A 13 12.90 -3.88 13.04
C SER A 13 13.08 -4.61 11.73
N ARG A 14 13.69 -3.93 10.78
CA ARG A 14 14.03 -4.47 9.48
C ARG A 14 15.06 -5.58 9.65
N SER A 15 14.75 -6.73 9.06
CA SER A 15 15.65 -7.87 9.01
C SER A 15 16.78 -7.63 8.01
N PHE A 16 17.81 -8.49 8.02
CA PHE A 16 18.96 -8.36 7.12
C PHE A 16 18.59 -8.34 5.62
N ASP A 17 17.50 -9.00 5.26
CA ASP A 17 16.96 -9.06 3.89
C ASP A 17 16.08 -7.84 3.53
N GLY A 18 15.97 -6.86 4.42
CA GLY A 18 15.22 -5.63 4.18
C GLY A 18 13.73 -5.70 4.54
N TYR A 19 13.23 -6.86 5.00
CA TYR A 19 11.83 -7.01 5.37
C TYR A 19 11.54 -6.79 6.86
N ILE A 20 10.39 -6.20 7.14
CA ILE A 20 9.80 -6.14 8.47
C ILE A 20 8.89 -7.36 8.62
N ARG A 21 9.21 -8.23 9.58
CA ARG A 21 8.44 -9.45 9.84
C ARG A 21 7.36 -9.21 10.89
N ILE A 22 6.11 -9.28 10.45
CA ILE A 22 4.94 -8.99 11.29
C ILE A 22 3.80 -9.98 11.00
N THR A 23 2.95 -10.25 11.98
CA THR A 23 1.75 -11.07 11.78
C THR A 23 0.69 -10.25 11.05
N PHE A 24 -0.24 -10.92 10.35
CA PHE A 24 -1.33 -10.20 9.67
C PHE A 24 -2.20 -9.39 10.65
N ASP A 25 -2.50 -9.95 11.81
CA ASP A 25 -3.27 -9.29 12.87
C ASP A 25 -2.62 -7.98 13.35
N ALA A 26 -1.32 -8.02 13.63
CA ALA A 26 -0.56 -6.84 14.04
C ALA A 26 -0.44 -5.82 12.91
N PHE A 27 -0.22 -6.27 11.66
CA PHE A 27 -0.21 -5.39 10.49
C PHE A 27 -1.56 -4.67 10.31
N SER A 28 -2.67 -5.40 10.39
CA SER A 28 -4.02 -4.83 10.23
C SER A 28 -4.43 -3.87 11.35
N SER A 29 -3.67 -3.87 12.46
CA SER A 29 -3.86 -2.95 13.58
C SER A 29 -2.98 -1.70 13.49
N LEU A 30 -2.12 -1.59 12.46
CA LEU A 30 -1.28 -0.41 12.24
C LEU A 30 -2.13 0.77 11.78
N ASP A 31 -1.74 1.97 12.22
CA ASP A 31 -2.24 3.20 11.64
C ASP A 31 -1.26 3.70 10.56
N PHE A 32 -1.84 4.20 9.46
CA PHE A 32 -1.11 4.75 8.32
C PHE A 32 -1.45 6.25 8.20
N PRO A 33 -0.83 7.12 9.01
CA PRO A 33 -1.10 8.55 8.98
C PRO A 33 -0.50 9.24 7.76
N GLN A 34 0.54 8.66 7.16
CA GLN A 34 1.13 9.16 5.92
C GLN A 34 0.45 8.47 4.74
N ARG A 35 -0.48 9.19 4.08
CA ARG A 35 -1.21 8.69 2.90
C ARG A 35 -0.96 9.60 1.72
N LEU A 36 -0.25 9.07 0.73
CA LEU A 36 0.05 9.78 -0.50
C LEU A 36 -0.71 9.14 -1.66
N ILE A 37 -1.15 9.99 -2.58
CA ILE A 37 -1.72 9.61 -3.85
C ILE A 37 -1.29 10.62 -4.90
N TRP A 38 -0.83 10.13 -6.05
CA TRP A 38 -0.41 10.98 -7.17
C TRP A 38 -0.67 10.28 -8.49
N GLU A 39 -0.68 11.08 -9.55
CA GLU A 39 -0.86 10.63 -10.92
C GLU A 39 0.47 10.37 -11.61
N ASP A 40 0.46 9.40 -12.51
CA ASP A 40 1.55 9.12 -13.41
C ASP A 40 1.00 8.90 -14.83
N PRO A 41 1.12 9.90 -15.72
CA PRO A 41 0.69 9.77 -17.10
C PRO A 41 1.40 8.65 -17.86
N ALA A 42 2.66 8.33 -17.52
CA ALA A 42 3.39 7.25 -18.19
C ALA A 42 2.78 5.89 -17.83
N LEU A 43 2.43 5.68 -16.56
CA LEU A 43 1.69 4.49 -16.13
C LEU A 43 0.33 4.40 -16.85
N CYS A 44 -0.36 5.53 -17.03
CA CYS A 44 -1.63 5.54 -17.76
C CYS A 44 -1.47 5.08 -19.21
N GLU A 45 -0.42 5.57 -19.90
CA GLU A 45 -0.08 5.14 -21.26
C GLU A 45 0.26 3.65 -21.32
N GLU A 46 1.04 3.14 -20.36
CA GLU A 46 1.38 1.71 -20.24
C GLU A 46 0.13 0.85 -20.06
N LEU A 47 -0.77 1.22 -19.15
CA LEU A 47 -2.02 0.48 -18.93
C LEU A 47 -2.89 0.45 -20.18
N VAL A 48 -2.99 1.56 -20.92
CA VAL A 48 -3.74 1.60 -22.19
C VAL A 48 -3.08 0.71 -23.26
N GLN A 49 -1.75 0.63 -23.30
CA GLN A 49 -1.03 -0.30 -24.18
C GLN A 49 -1.29 -1.77 -23.84
N ASP A 50 -1.55 -2.06 -22.57
CA ASP A 50 -1.93 -3.39 -22.07
C ASP A 50 -3.43 -3.69 -22.15
N ASP A 51 -4.18 -2.96 -23.01
CA ASP A 51 -5.63 -3.08 -23.22
C ASP A 51 -6.48 -2.80 -21.97
N ILE A 52 -5.94 -2.07 -20.99
CA ILE A 52 -6.67 -1.61 -19.81
C ILE A 52 -7.18 -0.19 -20.10
N PRO A 53 -8.51 0.05 -20.07
CA PRO A 53 -9.09 1.34 -20.43
C PRO A 53 -8.93 2.38 -19.30
N ALA A 54 -7.68 2.72 -18.97
CA ALA A 54 -7.33 3.73 -17.99
C ALA A 54 -7.51 5.13 -18.58
N PHE A 55 -8.38 5.92 -17.97
CA PHE A 55 -8.53 7.35 -18.25
C PHE A 55 -7.48 8.18 -17.50
N ASN A 56 -7.13 7.73 -16.30
CA ASN A 56 -6.10 8.32 -15.44
C ASN A 56 -5.48 7.19 -14.61
N ALA A 57 -4.21 7.29 -14.27
CA ALA A 57 -3.52 6.32 -13.45
C ALA A 57 -2.46 6.97 -12.58
N GLY A 58 -2.02 6.22 -11.58
CA GLY A 58 -0.96 6.68 -10.69
C GLY A 58 -0.69 5.70 -9.59
N TYR A 59 -0.15 6.21 -8.49
CA TYR A 59 0.25 5.41 -7.36
C TYR A 59 -0.31 5.96 -6.06
N CYS A 60 -0.44 5.06 -5.10
CA CYS A 60 -0.64 5.36 -3.70
C CYS A 60 0.55 4.83 -2.91
N GLU A 61 0.91 5.53 -1.83
CA GLU A 61 1.84 5.04 -0.83
C GLU A 61 1.28 5.36 0.55
N TRP A 62 1.09 4.34 1.36
CA TRP A 62 0.71 4.44 2.76
C TRP A 62 1.88 4.04 3.63
N ALA A 63 2.17 4.82 4.66
CA ALA A 63 3.23 4.52 5.60
C ALA A 63 2.86 4.86 7.04
N THR A 64 3.41 4.08 7.98
CA THR A 64 3.36 4.39 9.41
C THR A 64 4.23 5.63 9.70
N GLU A 65 4.14 6.18 10.91
CA GLU A 65 5.21 7.05 11.38
C GLU A 65 6.54 6.28 11.46
N GLU A 66 7.66 6.98 11.34
CA GLU A 66 8.96 6.38 11.60
C GLU A 66 9.02 6.00 13.09
N LEU A 67 9.21 4.71 13.43
CA LEU A 67 10.01 4.20 14.56
C LEU A 67 9.72 2.70 14.90
N PRO A 68 10.75 1.84 15.10
CA PRO A 68 12.15 1.99 14.69
C PRO A 68 12.36 1.83 13.17
N ASP A 69 11.47 1.14 12.46
CA ASP A 69 11.40 1.16 10.99
C ASP A 69 9.97 1.47 10.54
N GLN A 70 9.86 2.21 9.45
CA GLN A 70 8.57 2.55 8.83
C GLN A 70 8.04 1.36 8.05
N VAL A 71 6.81 0.94 8.33
CA VAL A 71 6.07 -0.01 7.47
C VAL A 71 5.46 0.78 6.31
N SER A 72 5.65 0.29 5.08
CA SER A 72 5.09 0.93 3.89
C SER A 72 4.38 -0.05 2.97
N VAL A 73 3.33 0.46 2.33
CA VAL A 73 2.47 -0.27 1.39
C VAL A 73 2.12 0.67 0.25
N GLY A 74 2.58 0.33 -0.94
CA GLY A 74 2.31 1.05 -2.17
C GLY A 74 1.53 0.21 -3.17
N TRP A 75 0.77 0.85 -4.04
CA TRP A 75 0.11 0.18 -5.15
C TRP A 75 -0.18 1.17 -6.27
N ALA A 76 -0.34 0.63 -7.48
CA ALA A 76 -0.81 1.40 -8.61
C ALA A 76 -2.35 1.41 -8.65
N TRP A 77 -2.93 2.51 -9.12
CA TRP A 77 -4.36 2.66 -9.33
C TRP A 77 -4.61 3.21 -10.72
N PHE A 78 -5.81 2.94 -11.23
CA PHE A 78 -6.32 3.62 -12.41
C PHE A 78 -7.80 3.98 -12.24
N ARG A 79 -8.24 4.98 -12.97
CA ARG A 79 -9.64 5.35 -13.11
C ARG A 79 -10.12 4.93 -14.48
N SER A 80 -11.19 4.15 -14.54
CA SER A 80 -11.87 3.81 -15.79
C SER A 80 -12.73 4.97 -16.29
N GLU A 81 -13.15 4.92 -17.56
CA GLU A 81 -13.96 5.97 -18.20
C GLU A 81 -15.33 6.19 -17.51
N ASP A 82 -15.85 5.17 -16.83
CA ASP A 82 -17.08 5.25 -16.03
C ASP A 82 -16.89 5.93 -14.65
N GLY A 83 -15.66 6.36 -14.35
CA GLY A 83 -15.31 7.12 -13.15
C GLY A 83 -14.91 6.28 -11.94
N HIS A 84 -14.91 4.95 -12.05
CA HIS A 84 -14.47 4.08 -10.95
C HIS A 84 -12.95 4.07 -10.81
N THR A 85 -12.44 4.25 -9.59
CA THR A 85 -11.02 4.09 -9.28
C THR A 85 -10.77 2.67 -8.75
N LEU A 86 -9.87 1.96 -9.43
CA LEU A 86 -9.58 0.54 -9.26
C LEU A 86 -8.08 0.33 -9.01
N LEU A 87 -7.72 -0.82 -8.44
CA LEU A 87 -6.32 -1.25 -8.35
C LEU A 87 -5.83 -1.62 -9.75
N ALA A 88 -4.68 -1.09 -10.13
CA ALA A 88 -4.02 -1.50 -11.37
C ALA A 88 -3.35 -2.87 -11.20
N PRO A 89 -3.12 -3.62 -12.30
CA PRO A 89 -2.28 -4.81 -12.28
C PRO A 89 -0.87 -4.49 -11.78
N GLY A 90 -0.22 -5.47 -11.15
CA GLY A 90 1.11 -5.31 -10.54
C GLY A 90 1.12 -5.57 -9.03
N GLY A 91 -0.06 -5.51 -8.38
CA GLY A 91 -0.23 -5.84 -6.98
C GLY A 91 0.30 -4.76 -6.04
N ILE A 92 0.66 -5.17 -4.83
CA ILE A 92 1.18 -4.29 -3.78
C ILE A 92 2.70 -4.29 -3.80
N ASN A 93 3.33 -3.14 -3.54
CA ASN A 93 4.73 -3.03 -3.16
C ASN A 93 4.80 -2.82 -1.64
N THR A 94 5.63 -3.59 -0.93
CA THR A 94 5.73 -3.44 0.53
C THR A 94 7.09 -3.88 1.03
N ASN A 95 7.50 -3.34 2.17
CA ASN A 95 8.65 -3.80 2.93
C ASN A 95 8.30 -4.83 4.01
N VAL A 96 7.08 -5.39 3.99
CA VAL A 96 6.59 -6.39 4.95
C VAL A 96 6.76 -7.80 4.41
N MET A 97 7.20 -8.71 5.28
CA MET A 97 7.03 -10.15 5.12
C MET A 97 6.06 -10.62 6.21
N LEU A 98 4.88 -11.09 5.82
CA LEU A 98 3.94 -11.61 6.82
C LEU A 98 4.44 -12.94 7.36
N VAL A 99 4.27 -13.15 8.66
CA VAL A 99 4.65 -14.39 9.34
C VAL A 99 3.44 -15.09 9.96
N ALA A 100 3.48 -16.42 9.99
CA ALA A 100 2.51 -17.25 10.71
C ALA A 100 2.75 -17.20 12.24
N ALA A 101 1.82 -17.80 13.00
CA ALA A 101 2.06 -18.14 14.39
C ALA A 101 3.34 -18.99 14.51
N GLY A 102 4.32 -18.53 15.30
CA GLY A 102 5.65 -19.14 15.38
C GLY A 102 6.74 -18.45 14.54
N PHE A 103 6.45 -17.29 13.94
CA PHE A 103 7.42 -16.44 13.22
C PHE A 103 8.05 -17.08 11.98
N HIS A 104 7.32 -17.98 11.31
CA HIS A 104 7.69 -18.50 10.01
C HIS A 104 7.15 -17.61 8.89
N ASP A 105 8.00 -17.23 7.95
CA ASP A 105 7.60 -16.45 6.77
C ASP A 105 6.49 -17.16 5.98
N LEU A 106 5.44 -16.41 5.62
CA LEU A 106 4.40 -16.87 4.70
C LEU A 106 4.88 -16.86 3.24
N GLY A 107 6.00 -16.17 2.98
CA GLY A 107 6.54 -15.95 1.65
C GLY A 107 5.87 -14.79 0.91
N PHE A 108 6.51 -14.37 -0.18
CA PHE A 108 6.11 -13.22 -0.98
C PHE A 108 4.67 -13.31 -1.50
N HIS A 109 4.31 -14.42 -2.15
CA HIS A 109 2.99 -14.57 -2.77
C HIS A 109 1.85 -14.48 -1.75
N LYS A 110 1.98 -15.18 -0.61
CA LYS A 110 0.93 -15.17 0.42
C LYS A 110 0.86 -13.82 1.14
N THR A 111 2.01 -13.17 1.33
CA THR A 111 2.06 -11.81 1.86
C THR A 111 1.29 -10.85 0.95
N HIS A 112 1.58 -10.84 -0.35
CA HIS A 112 0.90 -9.98 -1.31
C HIS A 112 -0.61 -10.25 -1.39
N GLU A 113 -1.01 -11.52 -1.42
CA GLU A 113 -2.43 -11.90 -1.47
C GLU A 113 -3.21 -11.35 -0.26
N LEU A 114 -2.66 -11.53 0.95
CA LEU A 114 -3.30 -11.08 2.19
C LEU A 114 -3.36 -9.55 2.29
N LEU A 115 -2.28 -8.87 1.91
CA LEU A 115 -2.24 -7.40 1.92
C LEU A 115 -3.18 -6.82 0.85
N GLN A 116 -3.29 -7.45 -0.31
CA GLN A 116 -4.22 -7.01 -1.35
C GLN A 116 -5.66 -7.21 -0.88
N SER A 117 -5.96 -8.33 -0.22
CA SER A 117 -7.28 -8.54 0.39
C SER A 117 -7.56 -7.51 1.49
N TRP A 118 -6.59 -7.18 2.33
CA TRP A 118 -6.74 -6.12 3.34
C TRP A 118 -7.07 -4.78 2.69
N LEU A 119 -6.32 -4.39 1.65
CA LEU A 119 -6.50 -3.13 0.95
C LEU A 119 -7.90 -2.98 0.32
N THR A 120 -8.55 -4.08 -0.09
CA THR A 120 -9.95 -4.01 -0.59
C THR A 120 -10.97 -3.60 0.47
N GLY A 121 -10.66 -3.76 1.76
CA GLY A 121 -11.49 -3.32 2.87
C GLY A 121 -11.21 -1.87 3.31
N GLU A 122 -10.13 -1.27 2.81
CA GLU A 122 -9.72 0.08 3.17
C GLU A 122 -10.31 1.14 2.25
N GLN A 123 -10.63 2.31 2.80
CA GLN A 123 -11.08 3.47 2.03
C GLN A 123 -9.87 4.27 1.56
N TRP A 124 -9.32 3.87 0.42
CA TRP A 124 -8.11 4.47 -0.13
C TRP A 124 -8.31 5.28 -1.41
N GLN A 125 -9.45 5.10 -2.07
CA GLN A 125 -9.73 5.80 -3.31
C GLN A 125 -9.74 7.32 -3.05
N PRO A 126 -9.15 8.12 -3.95
CA PRO A 126 -9.16 9.57 -3.81
C PRO A 126 -10.60 10.07 -3.75
N GLU A 127 -10.89 10.99 -2.83
CA GLU A 127 -12.14 11.73 -2.88
C GLU A 127 -12.24 12.42 -4.26
N ALA A 128 -13.43 12.36 -4.87
CA ALA A 128 -13.67 12.97 -6.18
C ALA A 128 -13.32 14.47 -6.22
N THR A 129 -13.31 15.14 -5.06
CA THR A 129 -13.04 16.58 -4.88
C THR A 129 -11.57 16.91 -4.61
N ALA A 130 -10.71 15.92 -4.33
CA ALA A 130 -9.26 16.14 -4.11
C ALA A 130 -8.49 16.40 -5.42
N TRP A 131 -9.18 16.44 -6.56
CA TRP A 131 -8.65 16.87 -7.84
C TRP A 131 -8.33 18.38 -7.83
N ASN A 132 -7.15 18.72 -7.32
CA ASN A 132 -6.51 20.01 -7.54
C ASN A 132 -5.47 19.81 -8.64
N GLY A 133 -5.91 19.95 -9.89
CA GLY A 133 -5.13 19.69 -11.10
C GLY A 133 -3.62 19.96 -10.96
N GLY A 134 -2.85 18.89 -11.12
CA GLY A 134 -1.44 18.88 -11.47
C GLY A 134 -0.55 19.94 -10.80
N ARG A 135 0.02 19.61 -9.64
CA ARG A 135 1.36 20.11 -9.31
C ARG A 135 2.25 18.94 -8.89
N PRO A 136 3.19 18.51 -9.75
CA PRO A 136 4.31 17.70 -9.31
C PRO A 136 5.11 18.51 -8.28
N TRP A 137 5.64 17.84 -7.25
CA TRP A 137 6.61 18.44 -6.34
C TRP A 137 7.83 18.97 -7.11
N PRO A 138 8.46 20.06 -6.64
CA PRO A 138 9.69 20.57 -7.24
C PRO A 138 10.78 19.50 -7.15
N ARG A 139 11.45 19.24 -8.28
CA ARG A 139 12.68 18.46 -8.30
C ARG A 139 13.69 19.11 -7.36
N MET A 140 14.17 18.37 -6.37
CA MET A 140 15.32 18.81 -5.57
C MET A 140 16.53 18.87 -6.52
N THR A 141 17.02 20.08 -6.76
CA THR A 141 18.35 20.35 -7.30
C THR A 141 19.40 20.22 -6.22
#